data_AF-A0A2V9D9V5-F1
#
_entry.id   AF-A0A2V9D9V5-F1
#
_cell.length_a   1.000
_cell.length_b   1.000
_cell.length_c   1.000
_cell.angle_alpha   90.00
_cell.angle_beta   90.00
_cell.angle_gamma   90.00
#
_symmetry.space_group_name_H-M   'P 1'
#
loop_
_entity.id
_entity.type
_entity.pdbx_description
1 polymer ?
#
loop_
_entity_poly.entity_id
_entity_poly.type
_entity_poly.pdbx_seq_one_letter_code
_entity_poly.pdbx_strand_id
1 'polypeptide(L)'
;MKCGLASAGLPVVSKLLSAPPSVEAQVKSDSSFAAIPGQVGGQDIFGAYDVDPNWPKPLSSLPGNEKWTWGSAEGIFAENPDRVFILQRGELPNIRRPKEVDLAELGPSIGFPIGRLPWRDATSASPPGPLDGPNRGKEDVDWRWQHCLVAVNSKGNIVETWPEWDKMLAGHIPFTSILTTRTNCLAG
;
A
#
# COMPACT_ATOMS: atom_id res chain seq x y z
N MET A 1 -85.77 41.35 -27.42
CA MET A 1 -84.79 40.70 -28.31
C MET A 1 -83.90 39.77 -27.48
N LYS A 2 -83.95 38.47 -27.80
CA LYS A 2 -82.98 37.36 -27.64
C LYS A 2 -81.98 37.29 -26.46
N CYS A 3 -82.00 36.10 -25.82
CA CYS A 3 -80.91 35.21 -25.36
C CYS A 3 -79.83 35.79 -24.41
N GLY A 4 -79.48 35.23 -23.25
CA GLY A 4 -79.49 33.84 -22.79
C GLY A 4 -78.05 33.35 -22.63
N LEU A 5 -77.59 33.04 -21.40
CA LEU A 5 -76.81 31.85 -20.98
C LEU A 5 -76.16 32.10 -19.59
N ALA A 6 -76.46 31.20 -18.65
CA ALA A 6 -75.70 31.03 -17.41
C ALA A 6 -74.49 30.13 -17.68
N SER A 7 -73.36 30.39 -17.00
CA SER A 7 -72.24 29.47 -16.89
C SER A 7 -71.65 29.56 -15.49
N ALA A 8 -71.67 28.41 -14.79
CA ALA A 8 -71.02 28.20 -13.51
C ALA A 8 -69.54 27.90 -13.73
N GLY A 9 -68.65 28.66 -13.09
CA GLY A 9 -67.20 28.41 -13.07
C GLY A 9 -66.74 27.92 -11.70
N LEU A 10 -66.09 26.76 -11.66
CA LEU A 10 -65.49 26.15 -10.47
C LEU A 10 -64.32 26.99 -9.92
N PRO A 11 -64.03 26.94 -8.61
CA PRO A 11 -62.80 27.52 -8.06
C PRO A 11 -61.59 26.64 -8.42
N VAL A 12 -60.64 27.21 -9.18
CA VAL A 12 -59.32 26.62 -9.41
C VAL A 12 -58.45 26.87 -8.18
N VAL A 13 -58.15 25.81 -7.44
CA VAL A 13 -57.13 25.82 -6.38
C VAL A 13 -55.76 25.67 -7.04
N SER A 14 -55.04 26.78 -7.24
CA SER A 14 -53.63 26.73 -7.63
C SER A 14 -52.78 26.34 -6.43
N LYS A 15 -52.33 25.08 -6.39
CA LYS A 15 -51.20 24.65 -5.55
C LYS A 15 -49.92 25.28 -6.12
N LEU A 16 -49.32 26.24 -5.42
CA LEU A 16 -47.92 26.60 -5.67
C LEU A 16 -47.04 25.40 -5.26
N LEU A 17 -46.50 24.67 -6.24
CA LEU A 17 -45.34 23.82 -6.00
C LEU A 17 -44.11 24.73 -5.95
N SER A 18 -43.46 24.86 -4.78
CA SER A 18 -42.11 25.43 -4.74
C SER A 18 -41.14 24.42 -5.36
N ALA A 19 -40.45 24.81 -6.42
CA ALA A 19 -39.26 24.08 -6.85
C ALA A 19 -38.18 24.27 -5.76
N PRO A 20 -37.40 23.23 -5.39
CA PRO A 20 -36.23 23.42 -4.55
C PRO A 20 -35.18 24.22 -5.34
N PRO A 21 -34.35 25.05 -4.67
CA PRO A 21 -33.25 25.72 -5.35
C PRO A 21 -32.26 24.68 -5.88
N SER A 22 -31.90 24.80 -7.16
CA SER A 22 -30.78 24.09 -7.74
C SER A 22 -29.50 24.51 -7.00
N VAL A 23 -28.91 23.61 -6.23
CA VAL A 23 -27.58 23.80 -5.66
C VAL A 23 -26.58 23.40 -6.73
N GLU A 24 -26.08 24.36 -7.48
CA GLU A 24 -24.90 24.17 -8.32
C GLU A 24 -23.70 23.96 -7.41
N ALA A 25 -23.18 22.72 -7.41
CA ALA A 25 -21.92 22.40 -6.76
C ALA A 25 -20.82 23.24 -7.42
N GLN A 26 -20.35 24.28 -6.73
CA GLN A 26 -19.12 24.95 -7.10
C GLN A 26 -17.97 23.96 -6.88
N VAL A 27 -17.55 23.30 -7.96
CA VAL A 27 -16.25 22.63 -8.02
C VAL A 27 -15.21 23.73 -7.85
N LYS A 28 -14.68 23.84 -6.63
CA LYS A 28 -13.56 24.71 -6.34
C LYS A 28 -12.34 24.05 -6.96
N SER A 29 -11.77 24.70 -7.96
CA SER A 29 -10.61 24.23 -8.70
C SER A 29 -9.40 24.02 -7.77
N ASP A 30 -8.94 22.79 -7.77
CA ASP A 30 -7.81 22.23 -7.03
C ASP A 30 -6.48 22.95 -7.24
N SER A 31 -5.76 23.10 -6.14
CA SER A 31 -4.31 23.23 -6.11
C SER A 31 -3.81 22.69 -4.76
N SER A 32 -3.78 21.37 -4.58
CA SER A 32 -3.09 20.78 -3.42
C SER A 32 -1.57 20.84 -3.58
N PHE A 33 -0.97 21.78 -2.87
CA PHE A 33 0.30 21.57 -2.19
C PHE A 33 -0.02 21.04 -0.79
N ALA A 34 0.87 20.25 -0.18
CA ALA A 34 0.77 19.96 1.25
C ALA A 34 0.64 21.30 2.01
N ALA A 35 -0.53 21.55 2.59
CA ALA A 35 -0.87 22.87 3.12
C ALA A 35 -0.03 23.26 4.36
N ILE A 36 0.65 22.28 4.97
CA ILE A 36 1.39 22.43 6.22
C ILE A 36 2.83 21.91 6.03
N PRO A 37 3.86 22.75 6.23
CA PRO A 37 5.25 22.31 6.27
C PRO A 37 5.44 21.19 7.31
N GLY A 38 5.99 20.06 6.90
CA GLY A 38 6.31 18.93 7.77
C GLY A 38 5.33 17.76 7.71
N GLN A 39 4.18 17.89 7.05
CA GLN A 39 3.32 16.74 6.75
C GLN A 39 3.72 16.07 5.43
N VAL A 40 3.54 14.74 5.38
CA VAL A 40 3.86 13.90 4.22
C VAL A 40 2.58 13.63 3.44
N GLY A 41 2.68 13.49 2.12
CA GLY A 41 1.52 13.38 1.24
C GLY A 41 0.94 14.74 0.86
N GLY A 42 -0.17 14.72 0.12
CA GLY A 42 -0.71 15.93 -0.52
C GLY A 42 -0.91 15.79 -2.03
N GLN A 43 -1.25 14.60 -2.53
CA GLN A 43 -2.12 14.53 -3.70
C GLN A 43 -3.55 14.77 -3.21
N ASP A 44 -4.26 15.72 -3.81
CA ASP A 44 -5.56 16.31 -3.39
C ASP A 44 -6.58 15.32 -2.82
N ILE A 45 -6.57 14.08 -3.30
CA ILE A 45 -7.53 13.03 -2.95
C ILE A 45 -7.42 12.61 -1.48
N PHE A 46 -6.22 12.58 -0.89
CA PHE A 46 -5.99 12.01 0.44
C PHE A 46 -5.59 13.03 1.51
N GLY A 47 -5.30 14.27 1.12
CA GLY A 47 -4.84 15.31 2.03
C GLY A 47 -3.46 15.00 2.63
N ALA A 48 -3.07 15.82 3.60
CA ALA A 48 -1.84 15.65 4.34
C ALA A 48 -2.05 14.65 5.48
N TYR A 49 -1.06 13.76 5.73
CA TYR A 49 -1.13 12.76 6.78
C TYR A 49 0.15 12.68 7.60
N ASP A 50 0.00 12.19 8.83
CA ASP A 50 1.11 11.89 9.72
C ASP A 50 1.54 10.43 9.52
N VAL A 51 2.84 10.22 9.36
CA VAL A 51 3.42 8.88 9.21
C VAL A 51 3.81 8.36 10.59
N ASP A 52 3.35 7.17 10.95
CA ASP A 52 3.94 6.45 12.09
C ASP A 52 5.26 5.78 11.63
N PRO A 53 6.42 6.26 12.08
CA PRO A 53 7.72 5.70 11.67
C PRO A 53 7.95 4.27 12.18
N ASN A 54 7.12 3.76 13.10
CA ASN A 54 7.24 2.43 13.68
C ASN A 54 6.23 1.43 13.08
N TRP A 55 5.52 1.82 12.02
CA TRP A 55 4.57 0.98 11.31
C TRP A 55 5.11 0.58 9.93
N PRO A 56 5.00 -0.70 9.50
CA PRO A 56 4.64 -1.86 10.32
C PRO A 56 5.80 -2.22 11.27
N LYS A 57 5.51 -3.07 12.27
CA LYS A 57 6.58 -3.60 13.13
C LYS A 57 7.58 -4.43 12.32
N PRO A 58 8.83 -4.55 12.76
CA PRO A 58 9.82 -5.37 12.08
C PRO A 58 9.35 -6.83 11.97
N LEU A 59 9.55 -7.44 10.80
CA LEU A 59 9.29 -8.87 10.59
C LEU A 59 10.08 -9.76 11.56
N SER A 60 11.24 -9.25 12.03
CA SER A 60 12.08 -9.87 13.05
C SER A 60 11.44 -9.96 14.43
N SER A 61 10.28 -9.33 14.65
CA SER A 61 9.53 -9.42 15.91
C SER A 61 8.66 -10.68 16.00
N LEU A 62 8.48 -11.42 14.90
CA LEU A 62 7.83 -12.71 14.91
C LEU A 62 8.69 -13.74 15.67
N PRO A 63 8.08 -14.67 16.44
CA PRO A 63 8.82 -15.70 17.16
C PRO A 63 9.68 -16.56 16.23
N GLY A 64 10.98 -16.68 16.50
CA GLY A 64 11.90 -17.47 15.67
C GLY A 64 12.33 -16.80 14.36
N ASN A 65 11.98 -15.52 14.17
CA ASN A 65 12.26 -14.74 12.97
C ASN A 65 13.35 -13.69 13.18
N GLU A 66 14.06 -13.71 14.31
CA GLU A 66 14.91 -12.60 14.76
C GLU A 66 16.06 -12.31 13.79
N LYS A 67 16.50 -13.34 13.07
CA LYS A 67 17.57 -13.28 12.05
C LYS A 67 17.11 -12.75 10.69
N TRP A 68 15.81 -12.48 10.53
CA TRP A 68 15.21 -12.21 9.24
C TRP A 68 14.39 -10.92 9.27
N THR A 69 14.35 -10.23 8.14
CA THR A 69 13.64 -8.96 7.94
C THR A 69 12.93 -8.99 6.59
N TRP A 70 12.11 -7.97 6.36
CA TRP A 70 11.40 -7.74 5.11
C TRP A 70 12.29 -7.85 3.87
N GLY A 71 11.77 -8.53 2.85
CA GLY A 71 12.27 -8.52 1.48
C GLY A 71 11.74 -7.34 0.67
N SER A 72 11.85 -7.44 -0.66
CA SER A 72 11.25 -6.49 -1.60
C SER A 72 9.72 -6.55 -1.50
N ALA A 73 9.07 -5.43 -1.18
CA ALA A 73 7.62 -5.34 -1.23
C ALA A 73 7.14 -5.34 -2.69
N GLU A 74 6.13 -6.15 -2.99
CA GLU A 74 5.56 -6.31 -4.33
C GLU A 74 4.14 -5.77 -4.41
N GLY A 75 3.39 -5.81 -3.30
CA GLY A 75 2.01 -5.33 -3.27
C GLY A 75 1.54 -5.05 -1.86
N ILE A 76 0.66 -4.06 -1.75
CA ILE A 76 -0.01 -3.70 -0.50
C ILE A 76 -1.50 -3.57 -0.80
N PHE A 77 -2.33 -4.19 0.02
CA PHE A 77 -3.79 -4.06 -0.07
C PHE A 77 -4.39 -3.87 1.31
N ALA A 78 -5.04 -2.74 1.53
CA ALA A 78 -5.73 -2.46 2.77
C ALA A 78 -7.21 -2.85 2.63
N GLU A 79 -7.61 -3.96 3.25
CA GLU A 79 -9.03 -4.34 3.35
C GLU A 79 -9.74 -3.42 4.36
N ASN A 80 -9.08 -3.15 5.49
CA ASN A 80 -9.49 -2.18 6.50
C ASN A 80 -8.26 -1.78 7.36
N PRO A 81 -8.36 -0.79 8.26
CA PRO A 81 -7.23 -0.34 9.08
C PRO A 81 -6.58 -1.43 9.93
N ASP A 82 -7.33 -2.46 10.34
CA ASP A 82 -6.84 -3.57 11.15
C ASP A 82 -6.43 -4.80 10.33
N ARG A 83 -6.51 -4.72 9.00
CA ARG A 83 -6.15 -5.80 8.08
C ARG A 83 -5.59 -5.26 6.77
N VAL A 84 -4.29 -4.97 6.78
CA VAL A 84 -3.52 -4.57 5.61
C VAL A 84 -2.62 -5.73 5.18
N PHE A 85 -2.86 -6.24 3.98
CA PHE A 85 -2.05 -7.28 3.37
C PHE A 85 -0.78 -6.69 2.76
N ILE A 86 0.35 -7.31 3.06
CA ILE A 86 1.66 -6.99 2.48
C ILE A 86 2.17 -8.25 1.79
N LEU A 87 2.39 -8.13 0.49
CA LEU A 87 3.03 -9.14 -0.36
C LEU A 87 4.49 -8.72 -0.57
N GLN A 88 5.41 -9.65 -0.31
CA GLN A 88 6.85 -9.41 -0.45
C GLN A 88 7.58 -10.62 -1.03
N ARG A 89 8.78 -10.38 -1.56
CA ARG A 89 9.69 -11.43 -2.02
C ARG A 89 10.54 -11.96 -0.88
N GLY A 90 9.98 -12.97 -0.21
CA GLY A 90 10.65 -13.70 0.86
C GLY A 90 11.21 -12.79 1.95
N GLU A 91 12.17 -13.32 2.69
CA GLU A 91 12.86 -12.59 3.75
C GLU A 91 14.35 -12.47 3.46
N LEU A 92 14.93 -11.43 4.04
CA LEU A 92 16.36 -11.13 3.95
C LEU A 92 16.98 -11.16 5.35
N PRO A 93 18.29 -11.40 5.49
CA PRO A 93 18.96 -11.35 6.78
C PRO A 93 18.78 -10.00 7.48
N ASN A 94 18.44 -10.06 8.76
CA ASN A 94 18.37 -8.91 9.65
C ASN A 94 19.77 -8.56 10.15
N ILE A 95 20.48 -7.78 9.34
CA ILE A 95 21.87 -7.39 9.58
C ILE A 95 21.99 -5.89 9.79
N ARG A 96 22.88 -5.50 10.70
CA ARG A 96 23.19 -4.08 10.92
C ARG A 96 24.01 -3.54 9.76
N ARG A 97 23.88 -2.25 9.51
CA ARG A 97 24.74 -1.54 8.56
C ARG A 97 26.22 -1.80 8.93
N PRO A 98 27.03 -2.34 8.01
CA PRO A 98 28.44 -2.56 8.28
C PRO A 98 29.19 -1.23 8.40
N LYS A 99 30.35 -1.26 9.06
CA LYS A 99 31.26 -0.11 9.06
C LYS A 99 31.74 0.14 7.64
N GLU A 100 31.94 1.41 7.31
CA GLU A 100 32.52 1.80 6.03
C GLU A 100 33.94 1.24 5.91
N VAL A 101 34.21 0.60 4.78
CA VAL A 101 35.54 0.10 4.40
C VAL A 101 36.03 0.88 3.20
N ASP A 102 37.29 1.32 3.25
CA ASP A 102 37.94 1.98 2.12
C ASP A 102 38.22 0.96 1.01
N LEU A 103 37.85 1.31 -0.21
CA LEU A 103 38.05 0.52 -1.41
C LEU A 103 39.20 1.11 -2.23
N ALA A 104 40.40 1.11 -1.64
CA ALA A 104 41.60 1.71 -2.22
C ALA A 104 41.95 1.15 -3.62
N GLU A 105 41.54 -0.09 -3.92
CA GLU A 105 41.72 -0.73 -5.22
C GLU A 105 40.91 -0.05 -6.35
N LEU A 106 39.79 0.59 -6.02
CA LEU A 106 38.95 1.28 -7.00
C LEU A 106 39.39 2.73 -7.24
N GLY A 107 40.07 3.35 -6.27
CA GLY A 107 40.57 4.72 -6.36
C GLY A 107 40.60 5.47 -5.03
N PRO A 108 41.20 6.68 -5.01
CA PRO A 108 41.25 7.51 -3.81
C PRO A 108 39.86 7.97 -3.39
N SER A 109 39.59 7.98 -2.08
CA SER A 109 38.32 8.43 -1.47
C SER A 109 37.07 7.64 -1.89
N ILE A 110 37.23 6.35 -2.18
CA ILE A 110 36.12 5.43 -2.44
C ILE A 110 35.96 4.48 -1.25
N GLY A 111 34.74 4.34 -0.73
CA GLY A 111 34.40 3.44 0.36
C GLY A 111 32.99 2.87 0.24
N PHE A 112 32.73 1.77 0.93
CA PHE A 112 31.40 1.16 1.01
C PHE A 112 31.07 0.77 2.46
N PRO A 113 29.84 1.02 2.94
CA PRO A 113 28.74 1.65 2.23
C PRO A 113 28.72 3.18 2.38
N ILE A 114 28.36 3.88 1.31
CA ILE A 114 28.28 5.34 1.25
C ILE A 114 27.32 5.86 2.33
N GLY A 115 27.83 6.69 3.26
CA GLY A 115 27.16 7.03 4.52
C GLY A 115 25.69 7.45 4.41
N ARG A 116 25.31 8.26 3.43
CA ARG A 116 23.95 8.83 3.27
C ARG A 116 22.98 7.96 2.46
N LEU A 117 23.46 6.85 1.88
CA LEU A 117 22.64 6.01 1.02
C LEU A 117 22.21 4.73 1.74
N PRO A 118 21.06 4.14 1.36
CA PRO A 118 20.79 2.74 1.64
C PRO A 118 21.98 1.90 1.20
N TRP A 119 22.40 0.98 2.06
CA TRP A 119 23.58 0.14 1.82
C TRP A 119 23.23 -1.22 1.22
N ARG A 120 21.94 -1.58 1.22
CA ARG A 120 21.41 -2.81 0.64
C ARG A 120 20.12 -2.48 -0.10
N ASP A 121 20.06 -2.89 -1.36
CA ASP A 121 18.85 -2.86 -2.17
C ASP A 121 18.08 -4.17 -1.95
N ALA A 122 16.86 -4.07 -1.41
CA ALA A 122 16.00 -5.22 -1.20
C ALA A 122 15.57 -5.85 -2.53
N THR A 123 15.46 -5.06 -3.60
CA THR A 123 15.04 -5.57 -4.90
C THR A 123 16.12 -6.49 -5.50
N SER A 124 17.39 -6.08 -5.42
CA SER A 124 18.52 -6.87 -5.89
C SER A 124 18.90 -8.03 -4.96
N ALA A 125 18.57 -7.95 -3.68
CA ALA A 125 18.90 -8.97 -2.67
C ALA A 125 17.82 -10.05 -2.52
N SER A 126 16.53 -9.69 -2.67
CA SER A 126 15.44 -10.66 -2.65
C SER A 126 15.47 -11.55 -3.89
N PRO A 127 15.18 -12.85 -3.77
CA PRO A 127 14.97 -13.75 -4.91
C PRO A 127 13.65 -13.41 -5.64
N PRO A 128 13.53 -13.68 -6.95
CA PRO A 128 14.63 -13.98 -7.85
C PRO A 128 15.57 -12.79 -8.01
N GLY A 129 16.81 -13.06 -8.43
CA GLY A 129 17.72 -11.99 -8.88
C GLY A 129 17.09 -11.17 -10.02
N PRO A 130 17.75 -10.13 -10.53
CA PRO A 130 17.17 -9.11 -11.43
C PRO A 130 16.10 -9.66 -12.37
N LEU A 131 14.81 -9.45 -12.04
CA LEU A 131 13.52 -9.87 -12.62
C LEU A 131 13.38 -11.23 -13.35
N ASP A 132 14.42 -11.77 -13.98
CA ASP A 132 14.51 -13.06 -14.68
C ASP A 132 15.89 -13.75 -14.50
N GLY A 133 16.73 -13.24 -13.59
CA GLY A 133 18.10 -13.74 -13.36
C GLY A 133 18.17 -14.86 -12.30
N PRO A 134 19.26 -15.67 -12.28
CA PRO A 134 19.45 -16.67 -11.23
C PRO A 134 19.46 -16.00 -9.84
N ASN A 135 18.94 -16.69 -8.84
CA ASN A 135 19.03 -16.24 -7.44
C ASN A 135 20.48 -15.95 -7.11
N ARG A 136 20.76 -14.73 -6.64
CA ARG A 136 22.06 -14.41 -6.06
C ARG A 136 22.05 -14.84 -4.59
N GLY A 137 23.18 -15.37 -4.13
CA GLY A 137 23.30 -15.85 -2.75
C GLY A 137 22.69 -17.24 -2.52
N LYS A 138 22.83 -17.71 -1.29
CA LYS A 138 22.43 -19.04 -0.82
C LYS A 138 21.18 -18.94 0.05
N GLU A 139 20.22 -19.83 -0.18
CA GLU A 139 19.03 -19.97 0.66
C GLU A 139 19.41 -20.25 2.12
N ASP A 140 18.64 -19.70 3.06
CA ASP A 140 18.87 -19.73 4.51
C ASP A 140 20.17 -19.03 4.98
N VAL A 141 20.87 -18.35 4.07
CA VAL A 141 22.03 -17.50 4.38
C VAL A 141 21.79 -16.07 3.92
N ASP A 142 21.43 -15.89 2.65
CA ASP A 142 21.25 -14.59 1.99
C ASP A 142 19.77 -14.23 1.80
N TRP A 143 18.90 -15.24 1.75
CA TRP A 143 17.45 -15.10 1.57
C TRP A 143 16.73 -16.38 1.99
N ARG A 144 15.40 -16.31 2.19
CA ARG A 144 14.52 -17.50 2.26
C ARG A 144 13.10 -17.17 1.83
N TRP A 145 12.38 -18.14 1.29
CA TRP A 145 10.97 -17.98 0.94
C TRP A 145 10.07 -18.28 2.14
N GLN A 146 9.93 -17.28 3.02
CA GLN A 146 9.00 -17.32 4.15
C GLN A 146 8.26 -15.99 4.27
N HIS A 147 7.07 -16.02 4.87
CA HIS A 147 6.27 -14.82 5.14
C HIS A 147 6.05 -13.94 3.90
N CYS A 148 5.85 -14.57 2.74
CA CYS A 148 5.67 -13.86 1.47
C CYS A 148 4.36 -13.06 1.47
N LEU A 149 3.36 -13.53 2.21
CA LEU A 149 2.11 -12.81 2.48
C LEU A 149 1.90 -12.71 3.99
N VAL A 150 1.66 -11.50 4.47
CA VAL A 150 1.31 -11.21 5.86
C VAL A 150 0.19 -10.18 5.92
N ALA A 151 -0.60 -10.21 6.99
CA ALA A 151 -1.51 -9.11 7.32
C ALA A 151 -1.05 -8.40 8.58
N VAL A 152 -1.09 -7.07 8.53
CA VAL A 152 -0.75 -6.19 9.65
C VAL A 152 -1.97 -5.36 10.04
N ASN A 153 -2.08 -5.05 11.33
CA ASN A 153 -3.17 -4.21 11.84
C ASN A 153 -2.76 -2.73 11.99
N SER A 154 -3.67 -1.90 12.47
CA SER A 154 -3.47 -0.45 12.65
C SER A 154 -2.31 -0.11 13.58
N LYS A 155 -1.92 -1.02 14.47
CA LYS A 155 -0.79 -0.89 15.40
C LYS A 155 0.51 -1.45 14.84
N GLY A 156 0.52 -1.89 13.58
CA GLY A 156 1.65 -2.47 12.89
C GLY A 156 2.00 -3.88 13.34
N ASN A 157 1.17 -4.51 14.18
CA ASN A 157 1.38 -5.91 14.54
C ASN A 157 1.06 -6.79 13.35
N ILE A 158 1.91 -7.78 13.10
CA ILE A 158 1.60 -8.87 12.18
C ILE A 158 0.58 -9.77 12.88
N VAL A 159 -0.61 -9.89 12.29
CA VAL A 159 -1.75 -10.61 12.87
C VAL A 159 -2.04 -11.92 12.16
N GLU A 160 -1.67 -12.04 10.88
CA GLU A 160 -1.86 -13.25 10.09
C GLU A 160 -0.64 -13.50 9.19
N THR A 161 -0.31 -14.78 9.00
CA THR A 161 0.71 -15.27 8.07
C THR A 161 0.17 -16.50 7.35
N TRP A 162 0.63 -16.76 6.12
CA TRP A 162 0.19 -17.90 5.30
C TRP A 162 1.37 -18.71 4.77
N PRO A 163 2.06 -19.49 5.62
CA PRO A 163 3.22 -20.28 5.21
C PRO A 163 2.89 -21.30 4.11
N GLU A 164 1.65 -21.76 4.02
CA GLU A 164 1.18 -22.66 2.96
C GLU A 164 1.30 -22.04 1.56
N TRP A 165 1.36 -20.71 1.44
CA TRP A 165 1.44 -20.01 0.15
C TRP A 165 2.87 -19.62 -0.22
N ASP A 166 3.83 -19.69 0.70
CA ASP A 166 5.22 -19.29 0.46
C ASP A 166 5.83 -20.06 -0.73
N LYS A 167 5.57 -21.37 -0.82
CA LYS A 167 6.03 -22.20 -1.94
C LYS A 167 5.41 -21.80 -3.28
N MET A 168 4.15 -21.38 -3.27
CA MET A 168 3.46 -20.92 -4.48
C MET A 168 3.97 -19.56 -4.94
N LEU A 169 4.30 -18.68 -3.99
CA LEU A 169 4.78 -17.32 -4.23
C LEU A 169 6.29 -17.25 -4.53
N ALA A 170 7.03 -18.32 -4.22
CA ALA A 170 8.44 -18.44 -4.54
C ALA A 170 8.70 -18.44 -6.06
N GLY A 171 9.36 -17.39 -6.56
CA GLY A 171 9.82 -17.29 -7.96
C GLY A 171 8.75 -17.00 -9.01
N HIS A 172 7.47 -16.99 -8.66
CA HIS A 172 6.37 -16.65 -9.57
C HIS A 172 5.29 -15.85 -8.84
N ILE A 173 5.58 -14.58 -8.58
CA ILE A 173 4.53 -13.61 -8.29
C ILE A 173 4.14 -13.01 -9.64
N PRO A 174 3.08 -13.49 -10.33
CA PRO A 174 2.54 -12.71 -11.43
C PRO A 174 2.05 -11.41 -10.82
N PHE A 175 2.67 -10.30 -11.23
CA PHE A 175 2.47 -8.91 -10.75
C PHE A 175 1.01 -8.41 -10.86
N THR A 176 0.04 -9.28 -11.18
CA THR A 176 -1.32 -8.93 -11.59
C THR A 176 -2.46 -9.78 -11.03
N SER A 177 -2.27 -10.81 -10.17
CA SER A 177 -3.41 -11.73 -9.90
C SER A 177 -3.70 -12.24 -8.48
N ILE A 178 -2.98 -11.84 -7.43
CA ILE A 178 -3.19 -12.46 -6.09
C ILE A 178 -4.29 -11.81 -5.23
N LEU A 179 -4.74 -10.59 -5.54
CA LEU A 179 -5.76 -9.91 -4.73
C LEU A 179 -7.20 -10.06 -5.21
N THR A 180 -7.44 -10.70 -6.36
CA THR A 180 -8.79 -10.86 -6.94
C THR A 180 -9.48 -12.16 -6.51
N THR A 181 -8.78 -13.15 -5.98
CA THR A 181 -9.36 -14.50 -5.75
C THR A 181 -10.02 -14.72 -4.38
N ARG A 182 -10.00 -13.76 -3.45
CA ARG A 182 -10.57 -13.95 -2.10
C ARG A 182 -12.00 -13.46 -1.87
N THR A 183 -12.73 -13.02 -2.89
CA THR A 183 -14.20 -12.86 -2.76
C THR A 183 -14.97 -14.16 -2.97
N ASN A 184 -14.36 -15.21 -3.55
CA ASN A 184 -15.08 -16.45 -3.89
C ASN A 184 -14.78 -17.67 -3.01
N CYS A 185 -13.81 -17.61 -2.09
CA CYS A 185 -13.46 -18.77 -1.25
C CYS A 185 -14.05 -18.74 0.17
N LEU A 186 -14.88 -17.74 0.52
CA LEU A 186 -15.62 -17.68 1.78
C LEU A 186 -17.14 -17.90 1.61
N ALA A 187 -17.57 -18.38 0.44
CA ALA A 187 -18.96 -18.71 0.13
C ALA A 187 -19.17 -20.21 -0.17
N GLY A 188 -18.52 -21.07 0.60
CA GLY A 188 -18.69 -22.54 0.56
C GLY A 188 -18.76 -23.12 1.95
#